data_AF-A0A9R1EQP4-F1
#
_entry.id   AF-A0A9R1EQP4-F1
#
_cell.length_a   1.000
_cell.length_b   1.000
_cell.length_c   1.000
_cell.angle_alpha   90.00
_cell.angle_beta   90.00
_cell.angle_gamma   90.00
#
_symmetry.space_group_name_H-M   'P 1'
#
loop_
_entity.id
_entity.type
_entity.pdbx_description
1 polymer ?
#
loop_
_entity_poly.entity_id
_entity_poly.type
_entity_poly.pdbx_seq_one_letter_code
_entity_poly.pdbx_strand_id
1 'polypeptide(L)'
;MAPLTGAAIASYSILLLMLVPWAQGQGQPPEASEEAWAEGQPPEASEEALTMLLSESGCGAFAGLVTATAGVGEAFREQSGSDLGLTIFCPDDEAVAAFIPRFNGLTADGQVVLVLYHGLTMAYSVEMLRSDGRVFTLDGGQMVPIREHRGTLTLFSWPPPSRNEAISLSTSSTPC
;
A
#
# COMPACT_ATOMS: atom_id res chain seq x y z
N MET A 1 -42.62 64.06 3.89
CA MET A 1 -43.75 63.16 4.23
C MET A 1 -43.24 61.73 4.35
N ALA A 2 -42.88 61.31 5.56
CA ALA A 2 -42.99 59.89 6.00
C ALA A 2 -44.47 59.64 6.39
N PRO A 3 -44.97 58.42 6.75
CA PRO A 3 -44.35 57.11 7.09
C PRO A 3 -45.04 55.91 6.34
N LEU A 4 -44.78 54.60 6.53
CA LEU A 4 -45.22 53.69 7.61
C LEU A 4 -44.76 52.20 7.36
N THR A 5 -44.04 51.62 8.33
CA THR A 5 -44.15 50.27 8.95
C THR A 5 -44.71 49.02 8.23
N GLY A 6 -43.93 47.92 8.23
CA GLY A 6 -44.27 46.68 8.99
C GLY A 6 -44.43 45.32 8.26
N ALA A 7 -43.86 44.28 8.89
CA ALA A 7 -44.09 42.81 8.80
C ALA A 7 -43.45 42.04 7.61
N ALA A 8 -42.44 41.16 7.80
CA ALA A 8 -42.39 39.85 8.48
C ALA A 8 -43.04 38.69 7.68
N ILE A 9 -42.36 37.53 7.69
CA ILE A 9 -42.84 36.19 7.34
C ILE A 9 -42.88 35.83 5.82
N ALA A 10 -41.71 35.62 5.21
CA ALA A 10 -41.62 34.92 3.90
C ALA A 10 -40.56 33.80 3.86
N SER A 11 -39.97 33.44 5.00
CA SER A 11 -38.98 32.36 5.09
C SER A 11 -39.62 30.96 5.26
N TYR A 12 -40.90 30.90 5.66
CA TYR A 12 -41.54 29.66 6.11
C TYR A 12 -42.30 28.88 5.02
N SER A 13 -42.42 29.40 3.80
CA SER A 13 -43.17 28.72 2.73
C SER A 13 -42.34 27.77 1.87
N ILE A 14 -41.00 27.76 2.00
CA ILE A 14 -40.17 26.70 1.38
C ILE A 14 -40.26 25.39 2.19
N LEU A 15 -40.82 25.44 3.40
CA LEU A 15 -41.28 24.30 4.18
C LEU A 15 -42.37 23.44 3.47
N LEU A 16 -42.89 23.88 2.31
CA LEU A 16 -43.83 23.13 1.48
C LEU A 16 -43.20 21.97 0.67
N LEU A 17 -41.88 21.79 0.67
CA LEU A 17 -41.24 20.62 0.04
C LEU A 17 -41.33 19.33 0.88
N MET A 18 -41.93 19.38 2.08
CA MET A 18 -42.22 18.23 2.95
C MET A 18 -43.42 17.37 2.49
N LEU A 19 -43.78 17.40 1.21
CA LEU A 19 -44.97 16.73 0.65
C LEU A 19 -44.61 15.70 -0.42
N VAL A 20 -43.81 14.70 -0.08
CA VAL A 20 -43.90 13.39 -0.75
C VAL A 20 -44.26 12.32 0.28
N PRO A 21 -45.52 11.86 0.30
CA PRO A 21 -45.96 10.83 1.21
C PRO A 21 -45.61 9.39 0.77
N TRP A 22 -45.02 8.65 1.72
CA TRP A 22 -45.30 7.24 2.06
C TRP A 22 -44.82 6.14 1.11
N ALA A 23 -43.84 5.36 1.59
CA ALA A 23 -43.79 3.92 1.35
C ALA A 23 -43.90 3.21 2.71
N GLN A 24 -44.97 2.44 2.85
CA GLN A 24 -45.33 1.61 4.00
C GLN A 24 -44.60 0.27 3.93
N GLY A 25 -44.28 -0.29 5.11
CA GLY A 25 -44.18 -1.75 5.28
C GLY A 25 -42.80 -2.27 5.71
N GLN A 26 -42.52 -2.21 7.01
CA GLN A 26 -41.60 -3.14 7.66
C GLN A 26 -42.39 -4.40 8.04
N GLY A 27 -42.14 -5.51 7.35
CA GLY A 27 -42.40 -6.87 7.83
C GLY A 27 -41.06 -7.55 8.11
N GLN A 28 -40.93 -8.20 9.28
CA GLN A 28 -39.74 -8.92 9.75
C GLN A 28 -39.53 -10.27 9.01
N PRO A 29 -38.38 -10.98 9.17
CA PRO A 29 -37.33 -11.30 8.20
C PRO A 29 -37.52 -12.72 7.57
N PRO A 30 -36.62 -13.24 6.70
CA PRO A 30 -35.39 -13.88 7.18
C PRO A 30 -34.16 -13.66 6.27
N GLU A 31 -33.00 -13.62 6.91
CA GLU A 31 -31.76 -14.29 6.47
C GLU A 31 -31.40 -14.22 4.97
N ALA A 32 -30.53 -13.28 4.61
CA ALA A 32 -29.44 -13.52 3.66
C ALA A 32 -28.47 -12.34 3.67
N SER A 33 -27.19 -12.70 3.77
CA SER A 33 -26.01 -11.93 3.38
C SER A 33 -26.25 -10.96 2.23
N GLU A 34 -25.76 -9.71 2.34
CA GLU A 34 -25.03 -9.01 1.28
C GLU A 34 -24.71 -7.56 1.68
N GLU A 35 -23.46 -7.38 2.10
CA GLU A 35 -22.52 -6.39 1.56
C GLU A 35 -23.01 -4.94 1.53
N ALA A 36 -22.95 -4.30 2.69
CA ALA A 36 -22.95 -2.85 2.79
C ALA A 36 -21.61 -2.30 2.25
N TRP A 37 -21.59 -1.97 0.96
CA TRP A 37 -20.60 -1.05 0.39
C TRP A 37 -20.84 0.34 1.00
N ALA A 38 -20.10 0.62 2.08
CA ALA A 38 -19.98 1.97 2.60
C ALA A 38 -19.10 2.78 1.63
N GLU A 39 -19.74 3.68 0.88
CA GLU A 39 -19.09 4.68 0.05
C GLU A 39 -18.23 5.61 0.93
N GLY A 40 -16.92 5.68 0.66
CA GLY A 40 -16.11 6.83 1.08
C GLY A 40 -15.06 6.58 2.16
N GLN A 41 -14.25 5.53 2.04
CA GLN A 41 -12.84 5.54 2.44
C GLN A 41 -12.15 4.43 1.63
N PRO A 42 -11.06 4.69 0.88
CA PRO A 42 -10.20 3.60 0.44
C PRO A 42 -9.83 2.81 1.70
N PRO A 43 -9.82 1.46 1.66
CA PRO A 43 -9.44 0.69 2.83
C PRO A 43 -8.10 1.24 3.29
N GLU A 44 -8.06 1.88 4.48
CA GLU A 44 -6.82 2.03 5.22
C GLU A 44 -6.28 0.61 5.31
N ALA A 45 -5.29 0.31 4.48
CA ALA A 45 -4.73 -1.02 4.38
C ALA A 45 -4.07 -1.28 5.72
N SER A 46 -4.79 -1.91 6.63
CA SER A 46 -4.25 -2.27 7.93
C SER A 46 -3.01 -3.13 7.70
N GLU A 47 -2.08 -3.16 8.66
CA GLU A 47 -0.89 -4.00 8.55
C GLU A 47 -1.27 -5.47 8.28
N GLU A 48 -2.39 -5.93 8.86
CA GLU A 48 -2.94 -7.25 8.63
C GLU A 48 -3.43 -7.43 7.19
N ALA A 49 -4.11 -6.44 6.61
CA ALA A 49 -4.56 -6.48 5.22
C ALA A 49 -3.37 -6.52 4.24
N LEU A 50 -2.32 -5.73 4.51
CA LEU A 50 -1.10 -5.75 3.71
C LEU A 50 -0.39 -7.11 3.80
N THR A 51 -0.23 -7.66 5.00
CA THR A 51 0.40 -8.97 5.23
C THR A 51 -0.40 -10.10 4.57
N MET A 52 -1.73 -10.01 4.58
CA MET A 52 -2.62 -10.94 3.89
C MET A 52 -2.42 -10.88 2.38
N LEU A 53 -2.39 -9.68 1.79
CA LEU A 53 -2.14 -9.51 0.35
C LEU A 53 -0.77 -10.07 -0.08
N LEU A 54 0.29 -9.82 0.70
CA LEU A 54 1.61 -10.40 0.44
C LEU A 54 1.60 -11.93 0.52
N SER A 55 0.83 -12.49 1.44
CA SER A 55 0.70 -13.95 1.56
C SER A 55 -0.04 -14.55 0.36
N GLU A 56 -1.12 -13.90 -0.08
CA GLU A 56 -1.91 -14.30 -1.25
C GLU A 56 -1.15 -14.16 -2.57
N SER A 57 -0.22 -13.19 -2.67
CA SER A 57 0.63 -12.99 -3.85
C SER A 57 1.82 -13.97 -3.94
N GLY A 58 1.97 -14.88 -2.97
CA GLY A 58 2.97 -15.95 -3.01
C GLY A 58 4.29 -15.64 -2.29
N CYS A 59 4.29 -14.66 -1.38
CA CYS A 59 5.46 -14.30 -0.58
C CYS A 59 5.13 -14.21 0.93
N GLY A 60 4.45 -15.23 1.44
CA GLY A 60 4.02 -15.32 2.85
C GLY A 60 5.18 -15.34 3.84
N ALA A 61 6.34 -15.90 3.48
CA ALA A 61 7.54 -15.85 4.31
C ALA A 61 8.07 -14.41 4.43
N PHE A 62 8.00 -13.62 3.36
CA PHE A 62 8.32 -12.20 3.41
C PHE A 62 7.31 -11.43 4.25
N ALA A 63 6.02 -11.73 4.11
CA ALA A 63 4.96 -11.17 4.94
C ALA A 63 5.23 -11.44 6.45
N GLY A 64 5.69 -12.64 6.80
CA GLY A 64 6.13 -12.98 8.14
C GLY A 64 7.32 -12.12 8.63
N LEU A 65 8.29 -11.79 7.76
CA LEU A 65 9.37 -10.87 8.10
C LEU A 65 8.87 -9.44 8.32
N VAL A 66 7.90 -8.98 7.54
CA VAL A 66 7.26 -7.65 7.72
C VAL A 66 6.62 -7.56 9.10
N THR A 67 5.83 -8.56 9.51
CA THR A 67 5.19 -8.59 10.83
C THR A 67 6.20 -8.76 11.97
N ALA A 68 7.27 -9.56 11.76
CA ALA A 68 8.24 -9.85 12.81
C ALA A 68 9.24 -8.71 13.05
N THR A 69 9.45 -7.83 12.07
CA THR A 69 10.46 -6.76 12.13
C THR A 69 9.82 -5.47 12.59
N ALA A 70 10.21 -5.00 13.78
CA ALA A 70 9.60 -3.84 14.43
C ALA A 70 9.58 -2.60 13.52
N GLY A 71 8.39 -1.99 13.40
CA GLY A 71 8.16 -0.74 12.67
C GLY A 71 8.07 -0.87 11.13
N VAL A 72 8.33 -2.05 10.56
CA VAL A 72 8.29 -2.24 9.10
C VAL A 72 6.87 -2.25 8.57
N GLY A 73 5.96 -2.98 9.22
CA GLY A 73 4.55 -3.02 8.84
C GLY A 73 3.90 -1.63 8.88
N GLU A 74 4.20 -0.86 9.93
CA GLU A 74 3.78 0.54 10.05
C GLU A 74 4.33 1.42 8.92
N ALA A 75 5.62 1.34 8.62
CA ALA A 75 6.23 2.12 7.53
C ALA A 75 5.61 1.82 6.16
N PHE A 76 5.33 0.54 5.86
CA PHE A 76 4.63 0.17 4.63
C PHE A 76 3.19 0.67 4.61
N ARG A 77 2.47 0.57 5.74
CA ARG A 77 1.12 1.11 5.86
C ARG A 77 1.10 2.63 5.62
N GLU A 78 1.97 3.37 6.27
CA GLU A 78 2.09 4.83 6.10
C GLU A 78 2.38 5.22 4.64
N GLN A 79 3.31 4.52 3.99
CA GLN A 79 3.60 4.76 2.56
C GLN A 79 2.39 4.40 1.68
N SER A 80 1.69 3.31 1.96
CA SER A 80 0.51 2.89 1.18
C SER A 80 -0.66 3.86 1.29
N GLY A 81 -0.83 4.51 2.45
CA GLY A 81 -1.84 5.54 2.67
C GLY A 81 -1.46 6.93 2.15
N SER A 82 -0.24 7.10 1.62
CA SER A 82 0.23 8.35 1.02
C SER A 82 -0.27 8.51 -0.41
N ASP A 83 -0.39 9.76 -0.89
CA ASP A 83 -0.80 10.07 -2.28
C ASP A 83 0.13 9.47 -3.35
N LEU A 84 1.36 9.09 -2.96
CA LEU A 84 2.35 8.45 -3.84
C LEU A 84 2.11 6.94 -4.04
N GLY A 85 1.34 6.30 -3.15
CA GLY A 85 1.14 4.85 -3.13
C GLY A 85 2.41 4.04 -2.78
N LEU A 86 2.33 2.72 -2.92
CA LEU A 86 3.38 1.78 -2.57
C LEU A 86 3.56 0.70 -3.64
N THR A 87 4.81 0.34 -3.93
CA THR A 87 5.17 -0.89 -4.65
C THR A 87 6.13 -1.69 -3.78
N ILE A 88 5.87 -2.99 -3.63
CA ILE A 88 6.72 -3.92 -2.89
C ILE A 88 7.31 -4.94 -3.87
N PHE A 89 8.63 -5.07 -3.88
CA PHE A 89 9.33 -6.16 -4.55
C PHE A 89 9.33 -7.39 -3.66
N CYS A 90 8.36 -8.27 -3.87
CA CYS A 90 8.20 -9.44 -3.02
C CYS A 90 9.16 -10.56 -3.41
N PRO A 91 10.11 -10.96 -2.53
CA PRO A 91 10.87 -12.18 -2.73
C PRO A 91 9.96 -13.39 -2.49
N ASP A 92 10.11 -14.42 -3.33
CA ASP A 92 9.44 -15.71 -3.11
C ASP A 92 9.91 -16.38 -1.81
N ASP A 93 9.07 -17.29 -1.30
CA ASP A 93 9.30 -17.95 -0.01
C ASP A 93 10.61 -18.76 0.02
N GLU A 94 11.01 -19.35 -1.10
CA GLU A 94 12.28 -20.07 -1.23
C GLU A 94 13.49 -19.13 -1.08
N ALA A 95 13.45 -17.95 -1.71
CA ALA A 95 14.48 -16.93 -1.59
C ALA A 95 14.59 -16.41 -0.16
N VAL A 96 13.44 -16.17 0.50
CA VAL A 96 13.42 -15.78 1.92
C VAL A 96 14.04 -16.88 2.78
N ALA A 97 13.58 -18.12 2.63
CA ALA A 97 14.06 -19.27 3.42
C ALA A 97 15.58 -19.46 3.29
N ALA A 98 16.12 -19.32 2.08
CA ALA A 98 17.57 -19.40 1.84
C ALA A 98 18.34 -18.25 2.52
N PHE A 99 17.72 -17.09 2.70
CA PHE A 99 18.35 -15.90 3.28
C PHE A 99 18.23 -15.79 4.81
N ILE A 100 17.24 -16.46 5.44
CA ILE A 100 17.00 -16.40 6.90
C ILE A 100 18.27 -16.54 7.77
N PRO A 101 19.21 -17.47 7.50
CA PRO A 101 20.42 -17.58 8.33
C PRO A 101 21.26 -16.30 8.35
N ARG A 102 21.29 -15.56 7.23
CA ARG A 102 21.98 -14.28 7.12
C ARG A 102 21.17 -13.16 7.77
N PHE A 103 19.85 -13.14 7.56
CA PHE A 103 18.94 -12.19 8.20
C PHE A 103 19.08 -12.19 9.72
N ASN A 104 19.09 -13.37 10.33
CA ASN A 104 19.23 -13.54 11.78
C ASN A 104 20.58 -13.08 12.33
N GLY A 105 21.61 -12.96 11.47
CA GLY A 105 22.93 -12.44 11.83
C GLY A 105 23.03 -10.92 11.78
N LEU A 106 22.00 -10.22 11.29
CA LEU A 106 21.96 -8.75 11.22
C LEU A 106 21.59 -8.13 12.57
N THR A 107 22.01 -6.87 12.77
CA THR A 107 21.48 -6.04 13.86
C THR A 107 19.99 -5.76 13.65
N ALA A 108 19.28 -5.34 14.71
CA ALA A 108 17.87 -4.95 14.59
C ALA A 108 17.66 -3.88 13.49
N ASP A 109 18.49 -2.83 13.48
CA ASP A 109 18.45 -1.80 12.44
C ASP A 109 18.75 -2.37 11.05
N GLY A 110 19.69 -3.33 10.96
CA GLY A 110 20.02 -4.00 9.70
C GLY A 110 18.86 -4.85 9.17
N GLN A 111 18.08 -5.47 10.05
CA GLN A 111 16.86 -6.19 9.67
C GLN A 111 15.81 -5.22 9.13
N VAL A 112 15.58 -4.09 9.83
CA VAL A 112 14.64 -3.04 9.39
C VAL A 112 15.01 -2.50 8.00
N VAL A 113 16.25 -2.04 7.83
CA VAL A 113 16.76 -1.51 6.55
C VAL A 113 16.59 -2.53 5.43
N LEU A 114 16.94 -3.79 5.68
CA LEU A 114 16.85 -4.83 4.66
C LEU A 114 15.40 -5.11 4.24
N VAL A 115 14.45 -5.21 5.18
CA VAL A 115 13.05 -5.45 4.80
C VAL A 115 12.47 -4.23 4.08
N LEU A 116 12.78 -3.02 4.54
CA LEU A 116 12.34 -1.77 3.89
C LEU A 116 12.94 -1.55 2.49
N TYR A 117 14.10 -2.15 2.20
CA TYR A 117 14.70 -2.10 0.86
C TYR A 117 13.79 -2.69 -0.23
N HIS A 118 12.88 -3.59 0.14
CA HIS A 118 11.91 -4.17 -0.78
C HIS A 118 10.71 -3.26 -1.07
N GLY A 119 10.48 -2.20 -0.28
CA GLY A 119 9.40 -1.24 -0.51
C GLY A 119 9.91 0.02 -1.22
N LEU A 120 9.13 0.53 -2.17
CA LEU A 120 9.43 1.76 -2.92
C LEU A 120 8.66 2.96 -2.36
N THR A 121 9.23 4.16 -2.54
CA THR A 121 8.64 5.42 -2.05
C THR A 121 7.44 5.92 -2.88
N MET A 122 7.05 5.19 -3.93
CA MET A 122 5.87 5.46 -4.75
C MET A 122 5.44 4.20 -5.50
N ALA A 123 4.19 4.20 -5.97
CA ALA A 123 3.68 3.17 -6.85
C ALA A 123 4.28 3.29 -8.26
N TYR A 124 4.76 2.17 -8.81
CA TYR A 124 5.28 2.09 -10.17
C TYR A 124 4.50 1.07 -11.00
N SER A 125 4.25 1.41 -12.27
CA SER A 125 3.82 0.41 -13.26
C SER A 125 5.03 -0.32 -13.82
N VAL A 126 4.81 -1.51 -14.38
CA VAL A 126 5.88 -2.28 -15.00
C VAL A 126 6.51 -1.52 -16.16
N GLU A 127 5.73 -0.73 -16.92
CA GLU A 127 6.23 0.14 -17.99
C GLU A 127 7.17 1.22 -17.46
N MET A 128 6.82 1.86 -16.32
CA MET A 128 7.69 2.87 -15.69
C MET A 128 9.01 2.25 -15.22
N LEU A 129 8.95 1.06 -14.59
CA LEU A 129 10.15 0.34 -14.17
C LEU A 129 11.05 -0.05 -15.36
N ARG A 130 10.45 -0.35 -16.53
CA ARG A 130 11.18 -0.65 -17.77
C ARG A 130 11.81 0.60 -18.40
N SER A 131 11.15 1.76 -18.35
CA SER A 131 11.58 2.96 -19.06
C SER A 131 12.55 3.84 -18.29
N ASP A 132 12.30 4.09 -17.00
CA ASP A 132 13.07 5.06 -16.20
C ASP A 132 14.27 4.43 -15.48
N GLY A 133 14.17 3.15 -15.14
CA GLY A 133 15.28 2.35 -14.63
C GLY A 133 15.94 2.87 -13.35
N ARG A 134 15.23 3.70 -12.55
CA ARG A 134 15.68 4.21 -11.25
C ARG A 134 14.49 4.31 -10.30
N VAL A 135 14.64 3.76 -9.11
CA VAL A 135 13.62 3.80 -8.05
C VAL A 135 14.22 4.23 -6.74
N PHE A 136 13.40 4.73 -5.83
CA PHE A 136 13.80 5.05 -4.47
C PHE A 136 13.16 4.05 -3.50
N THR A 137 13.96 3.49 -2.61
CA THR A 137 13.54 2.49 -1.60
C THR A 137 13.25 3.15 -0.25
N LEU A 138 12.45 2.48 0.60
CA LEU A 138 12.03 3.00 1.91
C LEU A 138 13.11 2.91 3.00
N ASP A 139 14.21 2.21 2.75
CA ASP A 139 15.33 2.01 3.68
C ASP A 139 16.22 3.26 3.91
N GLY A 140 15.73 4.44 3.53
CA GLY A 140 16.47 5.71 3.58
C GLY A 140 16.47 6.49 2.27
N GLY A 141 15.62 6.12 1.30
CA GLY A 141 15.53 6.82 0.02
C GLY A 141 16.71 6.53 -0.89
N GLN A 142 17.29 5.33 -0.82
CA GLN A 142 18.39 4.96 -1.70
C GLN A 142 17.89 4.87 -3.15
N MET A 143 18.62 5.49 -4.08
CA MET A 143 18.33 5.32 -5.50
C MET A 143 18.91 3.99 -5.97
N VAL A 144 18.04 3.08 -6.40
CA VAL A 144 18.42 1.79 -6.96
C VAL A 144 18.13 1.77 -8.46
N PRO A 145 19.14 1.55 -9.32
CA PRO A 145 18.90 1.33 -10.73
C PRO A 145 18.19 0.00 -10.98
N ILE A 146 17.17 0.04 -11.83
CA ILE A 146 16.50 -1.12 -12.39
C ILE A 146 16.86 -1.21 -13.87
N ARG A 147 17.17 -2.40 -14.36
CA ARG A 147 17.29 -2.62 -15.80
C ARG A 147 16.46 -3.80 -16.24
N GLU A 148 15.84 -3.66 -17.39
CA GLU A 148 15.26 -4.78 -18.11
C GLU A 148 16.37 -5.52 -18.88
N HIS A 149 16.38 -6.84 -18.74
CA HIS A 149 17.25 -7.72 -19.48
C HIS A 149 16.47 -8.99 -19.87
N ARG A 150 16.16 -9.12 -21.17
CA ARG A 150 15.48 -10.29 -21.77
C ARG A 150 14.09 -10.56 -21.17
N GLY A 151 13.34 -9.52 -20.87
CA GLY A 151 12.01 -9.55 -20.27
C GLY A 151 12.01 -9.51 -18.74
N THR A 152 13.19 -9.60 -18.10
CA THR A 152 13.32 -9.62 -16.64
C THR A 152 13.80 -8.27 -16.14
N LEU A 153 13.11 -7.71 -15.14
CA LEU A 153 13.59 -6.53 -14.42
C LEU A 153 14.58 -6.97 -13.34
N THR A 154 15.73 -6.30 -13.26
CA THR A 154 16.77 -6.59 -12.27
C THR A 154 17.12 -5.32 -11.52
N LEU A 155 17.08 -5.38 -10.19
CA LEU A 155 17.57 -4.35 -9.28
C LEU A 155 19.09 -4.46 -9.17
N PHE A 156 19.80 -3.33 -9.28
CA PHE A 156 21.25 -3.27 -9.14
C PHE A 156 21.59 -2.42 -7.92
N SER A 157 22.29 -3.00 -6.94
CA SER A 157 22.84 -2.22 -5.83
C SER A 157 23.84 -1.17 -6.33
N TRP A 158 23.75 0.06 -5.82
CA TRP A 158 24.71 1.14 -6.09
C TRP A 158 25.48 1.47 -4.80
N PRO A 159 26.83 1.62 -4.82
CA PRO A 159 27.73 1.49 -5.96
C PRO A 159 27.84 0.03 -6.44
N PRO A 160 28.20 -0.21 -7.72
CA PRO A 160 28.43 -1.57 -8.21
C PRO A 160 29.47 -2.24 -7.30
N PRO A 161 29.23 -3.49 -6.86
CA PRO A 161 30.20 -4.19 -6.04
C PRO A 161 31.54 -4.21 -6.78
N SER A 162 32.62 -3.97 -6.04
CA SER A 162 33.97 -4.22 -6.56
C SER A 162 34.05 -5.68 -7.04
N ARG A 163 34.92 -6.00 -8.01
CA ARG A 163 34.99 -7.33 -8.68
C ARG A 163 35.07 -8.51 -7.69
N ASN A 164 35.44 -8.26 -6.43
CA ASN A 164 35.61 -9.17 -5.31
C ASN A 164 34.43 -9.21 -4.31
N GLU A 165 33.38 -8.42 -4.51
CA GLU A 165 32.20 -8.31 -3.63
C GLU A 165 30.88 -8.68 -4.33
N ALA A 166 30.93 -9.31 -5.51
CA ALA A 166 29.76 -9.80 -6.21
C ALA A 166 29.10 -10.97 -5.44
N ILE A 167 28.51 -10.66 -4.29
CA ILE A 167 27.56 -11.52 -3.59
C ILE A 167 26.33 -11.53 -4.49
N SER A 168 26.09 -12.67 -5.11
CA SER A 168 25.08 -12.89 -6.13
C SER A 168 23.69 -12.80 -5.52
N LEU A 169 23.18 -11.59 -5.28
CA LEU A 169 21.77 -11.33 -5.02
C LEU A 169 21.05 -11.27 -6.36
N SER A 170 20.96 -12.43 -7.03
CA SER A 170 20.08 -12.59 -8.18
C SER A 170 18.68 -12.92 -7.66
N THR A 171 18.01 -11.96 -7.03
CA THR A 171 16.58 -12.12 -6.71
C THR A 171 15.78 -11.81 -7.97
N SER A 172 15.09 -12.82 -8.49
CA SER A 172 14.05 -12.65 -9.51
C SER A 172 12.84 -12.00 -8.84
N SER A 173 12.91 -10.70 -8.58
CA SER A 173 11.81 -9.96 -7.96
C SER A 173 10.75 -9.66 -9.01
N THR A 174 9.69 -10.45 -9.04
CA THR A 174 8.47 -10.10 -9.77
C THR A 174 7.72 -9.03 -8.96
N PRO A 175 7.33 -7.89 -9.55
CA PRO A 175 6.48 -6.94 -8.85
C PRO A 175 5.10 -7.57 -8.59
N CYS A 176 4.60 -7.47 -7.37
CA CYS A 176 3.22 -7.81 -7.02
C CYS A 176 2.28 -6.65 -7.34
#